data_AF-A0A7S3AJ19-F1
#
_entry.id   AF-A0A7S3AJ19-F1
#
_cell.length_a   1.000
_cell.length_b   1.000
_cell.length_c   1.000
_cell.angle_alpha   90.00
_cell.angle_beta   90.00
_cell.angle_gamma   90.00
#
_symmetry.space_group_name_H-M   'P 1'
#
loop_
_entity.id
_entity.type
_entity.pdbx_description
1 polymer ?
#
loop_
_entity_poly.entity_id
_entity_poly.type
_entity_poly.pdbx_seq_one_letter_code
_entity_poly.pdbx_strand_id
1 'polypeptide(L)'
;KADIKKRRENVEMLNATGRELFMFLHHLQDYEDGELEQETWDKLEKETLEYYEKQAARVEIVNERGQLERVRFWIPEFCLLLGNEKKEELLFGVDRQTPGRALIEFFRYRDEFYMDLVNQGKLQKYTAWRILIARKNTAQNNQFVLAIVQNILLLIRFSYLKSALTEATSDQHKMMHLLGPLLLKAMDDGNYILGVLQCLSCVVVFILYGFNNFPTQMYRKWTMNTEPPERAAEASTNCKGRGRKEDDTAPGHTFFQALTKARGGDPYWALQVLWRTPWYFVTDVQFLLYTVFFVAAVLGLTHSPFFFSVHLLDILNKSKDLENVIKAVTTNGKSIVMTGILMIIIIYLYAVVAYSFIKDDLILGNYPDDDIPMCDDLFICLLNSMSEGLRSGDIGSIIDPTPPSEPGYGLKLAYELTFYAIVITIILNVVFGIIIDTFAQLREEAAFIKDNMENTCFICGIDRFTFETKGAGFLAHVKEDHNMWEYMFLMIYLHDKDPTEYNGWEQYVANMIKKDDTSFFPINKAIVLTSLKEQEAAEDEEKERRMNTIHDNGMQVVQSIESLSKALNVSSDDDDRAQRLEAKVDRLAELVAAMAPPVVEAEQVRLR
;
A
#
# COMPACT_ATOMS: atom_id res chain seq x y z
N LYS A 1 24.93 -23.86 37.04
CA LYS A 1 23.57 -23.29 36.84
C LYS A 1 23.40 -21.93 37.53
N ALA A 2 23.63 -21.81 38.84
CA ALA A 2 23.57 -20.52 39.55
C ALA A 2 24.58 -19.49 39.02
N ASP A 3 25.82 -19.90 38.75
CA ASP A 3 26.86 -19.02 38.20
C ASP A 3 26.55 -18.54 36.76
N ILE A 4 25.93 -19.41 35.95
CA ILE A 4 25.45 -19.05 34.61
C ILE A 4 24.31 -18.04 34.68
N LYS A 5 23.38 -18.22 35.62
CA LYS A 5 22.27 -17.29 35.86
C LYS A 5 22.79 -15.91 36.28
N LYS A 6 23.71 -15.87 37.25
CA LYS A 6 24.33 -14.64 37.74
C LYS A 6 25.13 -13.90 36.66
N ARG A 7 25.87 -14.64 35.82
CA ARG A 7 26.54 -14.04 34.64
C ARG A 7 25.54 -13.45 33.67
N ARG A 8 24.40 -14.11 33.43
CA ARG A 8 23.35 -13.59 32.55
C ARG A 8 22.72 -12.31 33.09
N GLU A 9 22.40 -12.29 34.39
CA GLU A 9 21.87 -11.11 35.09
C GLU A 9 22.85 -9.93 35.03
N ASN A 10 24.16 -10.19 35.24
CA ASN A 10 25.18 -9.15 35.12
C ASN A 10 25.31 -8.60 33.69
N VAL A 11 25.23 -9.46 32.68
CA VAL A 11 25.28 -9.04 31.27
C VAL A 11 24.03 -8.23 30.89
N GLU A 12 22.85 -8.64 31.35
CA GLU A 12 21.60 -7.88 31.16
C GLU A 12 21.70 -6.48 31.79
N MET A 13 22.26 -6.38 33.01
CA MET A 13 22.48 -5.10 33.70
C MET A 13 23.51 -4.20 33.00
N LEU A 14 24.62 -4.77 32.54
CA LEU A 14 25.64 -4.05 31.76
C LEU A 14 25.05 -3.49 30.45
N ASN A 15 24.27 -4.31 29.74
CA ASN A 15 23.59 -3.87 28.53
C ASN A 15 22.59 -2.75 28.81
N ALA A 16 21.78 -2.87 29.88
CA ALA A 16 20.85 -1.81 30.26
C ALA A 16 21.57 -0.49 30.57
N THR A 17 22.66 -0.55 31.33
CA THR A 17 23.48 0.63 31.67
C THR A 17 24.12 1.24 30.42
N GLY A 18 24.62 0.40 29.51
CA GLY A 18 25.19 0.85 28.24
C GLY A 18 24.17 1.53 27.33
N ARG A 19 22.92 1.03 27.28
CA ARG A 19 21.81 1.66 26.55
C ARG A 19 21.51 3.05 27.06
N GLU A 20 21.36 3.23 28.37
CA GLU A 20 21.08 4.54 28.99
C GLU A 20 22.22 5.54 28.71
N LEU A 21 23.48 5.10 28.85
CA LEU A 21 24.63 5.96 28.57
C LEU A 21 24.69 6.39 27.11
N PHE A 22 24.43 5.45 26.18
CA PHE A 22 24.39 5.74 24.75
C PHE A 22 23.31 6.77 24.40
N MET A 23 22.12 6.61 24.98
CA MET A 23 21.00 7.55 24.80
C MET A 23 21.33 8.94 25.33
N PHE A 24 21.98 9.01 26.50
CA PHE A 24 22.42 10.25 27.12
C PHE A 24 23.45 10.99 26.26
N LEU A 25 24.48 10.29 25.76
CA LEU A 25 25.52 10.89 24.92
C LEU A 25 24.94 11.52 23.65
N HIS A 26 24.00 10.82 23.00
CA HIS A 26 23.34 11.37 21.83
C HIS A 26 22.36 12.50 22.14
N HIS A 27 21.71 12.49 23.31
CA HIS A 27 20.86 13.61 23.71
C HIS A 27 21.67 14.89 23.91
N LEU A 28 22.89 14.78 24.45
CA LEU A 28 23.82 15.91 24.53
C LEU A 28 24.22 16.42 23.14
N GLN A 29 24.53 15.50 22.21
CA GLN A 29 24.85 15.85 20.83
C GLN A 29 23.70 16.58 20.12
N ASP A 30 22.46 16.15 20.35
CA ASP A 30 21.28 16.73 19.74
C ASP A 30 20.90 18.11 20.37
N TYR A 31 21.41 18.46 21.55
CA TYR A 31 21.07 19.69 22.28
C TYR A 31 22.04 20.85 22.03
N GLU A 32 23.33 20.59 21.85
CA GLU A 32 24.33 21.68 21.73
C GLU A 32 24.55 22.19 20.30
N ASP A 33 23.91 21.62 19.26
CA ASP A 33 24.24 21.84 17.83
C ASP A 33 25.77 21.77 17.57
N GLY A 34 26.47 21.13 18.49
CA GLY A 34 27.83 21.46 18.87
C GLY A 34 28.58 20.16 19.04
N GLU A 35 29.70 20.10 18.36
CA GLU A 35 30.64 19.00 18.38
C GLU A 35 30.95 18.61 19.84
N LEU A 36 30.31 17.56 20.35
CA LEU A 36 31.01 16.64 21.22
C LEU A 36 32.32 16.35 20.50
N GLU A 37 33.46 16.78 21.07
CA GLU A 37 34.77 16.62 20.44
C GLU A 37 34.84 15.22 19.83
N GLN A 38 35.17 15.12 18.54
CA GLN A 38 35.28 13.85 17.82
C GLN A 38 36.07 12.81 18.63
N GLU A 39 37.02 13.29 19.45
CA GLU A 39 37.83 12.55 20.41
C GLU A 39 37.02 11.72 21.45
N THR A 40 35.79 12.11 21.77
CA THR A 40 34.88 11.39 22.68
C THR A 40 34.24 10.18 21.99
N TRP A 41 33.88 10.34 20.72
CA TRP A 41 33.33 9.26 19.89
C TRP A 41 34.43 8.31 19.40
N ASP A 42 35.64 8.83 19.12
CA ASP A 42 36.82 8.04 18.78
C ASP A 42 37.30 7.14 19.93
N LYS A 43 36.99 7.51 21.18
CA LYS A 43 37.22 6.67 22.37
C LYS A 43 36.23 5.51 22.48
N LEU A 44 35.07 5.58 21.81
CA LEU A 44 34.15 4.46 21.74
C LEU A 44 34.57 3.52 20.61
N GLU A 45 34.67 2.22 20.90
CA GLU A 45 34.91 1.24 19.85
C GLU A 45 33.80 1.32 18.80
N LYS A 46 34.18 1.43 17.53
CA LYS A 46 33.25 1.51 16.39
C LYS A 46 32.23 0.37 16.39
N GLU A 47 32.65 -0.84 16.78
CA GLU A 47 31.76 -2.00 16.89
C GLU A 47 30.65 -1.81 17.95
N THR A 48 30.96 -1.10 19.05
CA THR A 48 30.00 -0.80 20.13
C THR A 48 29.00 0.26 19.69
N LEU A 49 29.47 1.31 19.00
CA LEU A 49 28.61 2.31 18.34
C LEU A 49 27.65 1.65 17.35
N GLU A 50 28.17 0.87 16.42
CA GLU A 50 27.36 0.17 15.42
C GLU A 50 26.37 -0.83 16.04
N TYR A 51 26.68 -1.38 17.21
CA TYR A 51 25.78 -2.27 17.95
C TYR A 51 24.57 -1.51 18.50
N TYR A 52 24.79 -0.37 19.19
CA TYR A 52 23.70 0.41 19.78
C TYR A 52 22.90 1.19 18.75
N GLU A 53 23.52 1.73 17.70
CA GLU A 53 22.84 2.44 16.61
C GLU A 53 21.82 1.55 15.87
N LYS A 54 22.09 0.23 15.76
CA LYS A 54 21.14 -0.71 15.14
C LYS A 54 19.89 -0.97 15.98
N GLN A 55 19.90 -0.61 17.25
CA GLN A 55 18.88 -0.96 18.22
C GLN A 55 18.21 0.27 18.86
N ALA A 56 18.77 1.45 18.68
CA ALA A 56 18.14 2.73 18.98
C ALA A 56 17.47 3.31 17.73
N ALA A 57 16.32 3.94 17.91
CA ALA A 57 15.62 4.70 16.89
C ALA A 57 15.61 6.18 17.26
N ARG A 58 15.51 7.04 16.25
CA ARG A 58 15.48 8.50 16.39
C ARG A 58 14.38 9.06 15.50
N VAL A 59 13.49 9.85 16.10
CA VAL A 59 12.35 10.45 15.38
C VAL A 59 12.13 11.89 15.80
N GLU A 60 11.53 12.68 14.90
CA GLU A 60 11.12 14.06 15.18
C GLU A 60 9.64 14.08 15.58
N ILE A 61 9.30 14.75 16.68
CA ILE A 61 7.91 14.91 17.11
C ILE A 61 7.58 16.39 17.30
N VAL A 62 6.29 16.71 17.14
CA VAL A 62 5.76 18.04 17.45
C VAL A 62 5.24 18.02 18.88
N ASN A 63 5.92 18.75 19.78
CA ASN A 63 5.56 18.82 21.19
C ASN A 63 4.24 19.58 21.43
N GLU A 64 3.79 19.65 22.69
CA GLU A 64 2.57 20.38 23.10
C GLU A 64 2.57 21.87 22.71
N ARG A 65 3.75 22.46 22.50
CA ARG A 65 3.95 23.86 22.11
C ARG A 65 3.97 24.06 20.60
N GLY A 66 3.87 22.99 19.81
CA GLY A 66 3.96 23.04 18.36
C GLY A 66 5.38 23.13 17.80
N GLN A 67 6.40 22.96 18.65
CA GLN A 67 7.82 22.97 18.30
C GLN A 67 8.30 21.54 17.99
N LEU A 68 9.31 21.44 17.13
CA LEU A 68 9.93 20.16 16.78
C LEU A 68 10.97 19.78 17.82
N GLU A 69 10.93 18.53 18.27
CA GLU A 69 11.90 17.94 19.18
C GLU A 69 12.38 16.59 18.63
N ARG A 70 13.67 16.29 18.80
CA ARG A 70 14.22 14.96 18.50
C ARG A 70 14.09 14.09 19.74
N VAL A 71 13.44 12.94 19.56
CA VAL A 71 13.33 11.92 20.61
C VAL A 71 14.01 10.66 20.15
N ARG A 72 14.65 9.98 21.09
CA ARG A 72 15.25 8.67 20.88
C ARG A 72 14.57 7.68 21.80
N PHE A 73 14.47 6.44 21.33
CA PHE A 73 13.96 5.33 22.12
C PHE A 73 14.63 4.03 21.70
N TRP A 74 14.55 3.03 22.57
CA TRP A 74 15.07 1.71 22.29
C TRP A 74 14.05 0.87 21.53
N ILE A 75 14.45 0.29 20.40
CA ILE A 75 13.58 -0.56 19.59
C ILE A 75 13.34 -1.89 20.34
N PRO A 76 12.08 -2.26 20.64
CA PRO A 76 11.80 -3.55 21.25
C PRO A 76 12.29 -4.70 20.35
N GLU A 77 12.96 -5.70 20.92
CA GLU A 77 13.59 -6.78 20.14
C GLU A 77 12.58 -7.57 19.29
N PHE A 78 11.33 -7.70 19.74
CA PHE A 78 10.30 -8.41 19.00
C PHE A 78 9.85 -7.67 17.73
N CYS A 79 10.07 -6.35 17.62
CA CYS A 79 9.80 -5.58 16.40
C CYS A 79 10.74 -5.97 15.24
N LEU A 80 11.92 -6.53 15.56
CA LEU A 80 12.88 -7.02 14.57
C LEU A 80 12.47 -8.36 13.94
N LEU A 81 11.45 -9.03 14.49
CA LEU A 81 10.96 -10.33 14.00
C LEU A 81 10.16 -10.22 12.70
N LEU A 82 9.79 -9.00 12.30
CA LEU A 82 8.90 -8.77 11.18
C LEU A 82 9.55 -9.10 9.84
N GLY A 83 8.86 -9.91 9.04
CA GLY A 83 9.23 -10.18 7.65
C GLY A 83 9.08 -8.94 6.75
N ASN A 84 9.98 -8.79 5.78
CA ASN A 84 9.96 -7.71 4.80
C ASN A 84 8.70 -7.71 3.91
N GLU A 85 8.06 -8.88 3.71
CA GLU A 85 6.83 -9.02 2.90
C GLU A 85 5.69 -8.12 3.43
N LYS A 86 5.43 -8.13 4.73
CA LYS A 86 4.40 -7.28 5.36
C LYS A 86 4.77 -5.79 5.37
N LYS A 87 6.07 -5.51 5.41
CA LYS A 87 6.58 -4.15 5.30
C LYS A 87 6.29 -3.56 3.92
N GLU A 88 6.53 -4.34 2.87
CA GLU A 88 6.18 -3.96 1.50
C GLU A 88 4.67 -3.82 1.32
N GLU A 89 3.88 -4.79 1.81
CA GLU A 89 2.41 -4.74 1.72
C GLU A 89 1.85 -3.44 2.32
N LEU A 90 2.34 -3.04 3.50
CA LEU A 90 1.94 -1.77 4.11
C LEU A 90 2.43 -0.55 3.30
N LEU A 91 3.68 -0.57 2.82
CA LEU A 91 4.27 0.55 2.12
C LEU A 91 3.55 0.89 0.81
N PHE A 92 3.12 -0.15 0.08
CA PHE A 92 2.38 -0.03 -1.20
C PHE A 92 0.85 -0.01 -1.02
N GLY A 93 0.33 -0.50 0.10
CA GLY A 93 -1.11 -0.63 0.34
C GLY A 93 -1.80 0.63 0.90
N VAL A 94 -1.03 1.64 1.29
CA VAL A 94 -1.54 2.89 1.86
C VAL A 94 -1.97 3.89 0.77
N ASP A 95 -3.08 4.60 0.98
CA ASP A 95 -3.58 5.62 0.04
C ASP A 95 -2.68 6.87 0.03
N ARG A 96 -1.89 7.02 -1.04
CA ARG A 96 -1.01 8.16 -1.31
C ARG A 96 -1.63 9.22 -2.22
N GLN A 97 -2.83 8.99 -2.76
CA GLN A 97 -3.46 9.93 -3.69
C GLN A 97 -3.90 11.21 -2.98
N THR A 98 -4.25 11.11 -1.70
CA THR A 98 -4.64 12.26 -0.87
C THR A 98 -3.50 12.67 0.07
N PRO A 99 -3.05 13.94 0.07
CA PRO A 99 -2.02 14.42 0.98
C PRO A 99 -2.37 14.17 2.45
N GLY A 100 -1.44 13.62 3.22
CA GLY A 100 -1.61 13.33 4.65
C GLY A 100 -2.45 12.10 4.99
N ARG A 101 -3.31 11.62 4.07
CA ARG A 101 -4.12 10.40 4.30
C ARG A 101 -3.24 9.16 4.45
N ALA A 102 -2.14 9.10 3.71
CA ALA A 102 -1.18 8.01 3.82
C ALA A 102 -0.68 7.80 5.25
N LEU A 103 -0.33 8.91 5.91
CA LEU A 103 0.17 8.91 7.28
C LEU A 103 -0.92 8.50 8.28
N ILE A 104 -2.16 8.94 8.06
CA ILE A 104 -3.31 8.57 8.90
C ILE A 104 -3.62 7.07 8.79
N GLU A 105 -3.62 6.51 7.58
CA GLU A 105 -3.84 5.08 7.36
C GLU A 105 -2.70 4.25 7.97
N PHE A 106 -1.46 4.71 7.81
CA PHE A 106 -0.30 4.13 8.47
C PHE A 106 -0.42 4.14 10.00
N PHE A 107 -0.87 5.26 10.58
CA PHE A 107 -1.13 5.40 12.01
C PHE A 107 -2.24 4.46 12.52
N ARG A 108 -3.28 4.21 11.71
CA ARG A 108 -4.35 3.25 12.05
C ARG A 108 -3.86 1.80 11.95
N TYR A 109 -2.93 1.52 11.04
CA TYR A 109 -2.38 0.18 10.87
C TYR A 109 -1.53 -0.28 12.07
N ARG A 110 -1.15 0.63 12.98
CA ARG A 110 -0.33 0.32 14.17
C ARG A 110 -0.89 -0.83 15.01
N ASP A 111 -2.22 -0.87 15.19
CA ASP A 111 -2.86 -1.84 16.08
C ASP A 111 -2.86 -3.24 15.43
N GLU A 112 -3.12 -3.31 14.12
CA GLU A 112 -3.02 -4.53 13.31
C GLU A 112 -1.57 -5.06 13.31
N PHE A 113 -0.62 -4.14 13.13
CA PHE A 113 0.81 -4.45 13.13
C PHE A 113 1.30 -4.97 14.49
N TYR A 114 0.87 -4.35 15.60
CA TYR A 114 1.17 -4.81 16.95
C TYR A 114 0.64 -6.22 17.19
N MET A 115 -0.63 -6.48 16.82
CA MET A 115 -1.22 -7.81 16.97
C MET A 115 -0.48 -8.88 16.17
N ASP A 116 0.01 -8.53 14.98
CA ASP A 116 0.81 -9.43 14.16
C ASP A 116 2.16 -9.77 14.81
N LEU A 117 2.87 -8.76 15.32
CA LEU A 117 4.14 -8.95 16.02
C LEU A 117 3.96 -9.82 17.28
N VAL A 118 2.90 -9.59 18.05
CA VAL A 118 2.58 -10.40 19.22
C VAL A 118 2.29 -11.85 18.81
N ASN A 119 1.58 -12.05 17.70
CA ASN A 119 1.32 -13.39 17.17
C ASN A 119 2.62 -14.09 16.74
N GLN A 120 3.46 -13.40 15.96
CA GLN A 120 4.76 -13.92 15.55
C GLN A 120 5.66 -14.25 16.75
N GLY A 121 5.73 -13.35 17.74
CA GLY A 121 6.47 -13.57 18.97
C GLY A 121 5.97 -14.78 19.78
N LYS A 122 4.66 -15.08 19.75
CA LYS A 122 4.10 -16.31 20.35
C LYS A 122 4.47 -17.56 19.56
N LEU A 123 4.33 -17.52 18.24
CA LEU A 123 4.58 -18.66 17.35
C LEU A 123 6.06 -19.04 17.30
N GLN A 124 6.96 -18.05 17.33
CA GLN A 124 8.41 -18.27 17.29
C GLN A 124 8.99 -18.92 18.55
N LYS A 125 8.24 -18.97 19.66
CA LYS A 125 8.62 -19.74 20.87
C LYS A 125 8.76 -21.23 20.57
N TYR A 126 8.02 -21.74 19.58
CA TYR A 126 8.03 -23.14 19.19
C TYR A 126 9.01 -23.37 18.04
N THR A 127 10.09 -24.13 18.29
CA THR A 127 11.15 -24.40 17.31
C THR A 127 10.62 -24.98 15.99
N ALA A 128 9.65 -25.89 16.05
CA ALA A 128 9.04 -26.49 14.86
C ALA A 128 8.34 -25.43 13.98
N TRP A 129 7.58 -24.55 14.62
CA TRP A 129 6.86 -23.46 13.95
C TRP A 129 7.81 -22.45 13.31
N ARG A 130 8.90 -22.11 14.02
CA ARG A 130 9.96 -21.24 13.48
C ARG A 130 10.57 -21.80 12.19
N ILE A 131 10.84 -23.10 12.14
CA ILE A 131 11.38 -23.77 10.94
C ILE A 131 10.36 -23.75 9.80
N LEU A 132 9.08 -23.99 10.10
CA LEU A 132 8.01 -24.00 9.09
C LEU A 132 7.77 -22.61 8.49
N ILE A 133 7.67 -21.56 9.31
CA ILE A 133 7.55 -20.18 8.83
C ILE A 133 8.76 -19.81 7.96
N ALA A 134 9.97 -20.11 8.43
CA ALA A 134 11.20 -19.80 7.71
C ALA A 134 11.26 -20.47 6.31
N ARG A 135 10.50 -21.56 6.11
CA ARG A 135 10.42 -22.29 4.84
C ARG A 135 9.04 -22.19 4.17
N LYS A 136 8.17 -21.26 4.60
CA LYS A 136 6.81 -21.07 4.06
C LYS A 136 6.84 -20.94 2.53
N ASN A 137 7.66 -20.03 2.01
CA ASN A 137 7.74 -19.76 0.57
C ASN A 137 8.26 -20.99 -0.20
N THR A 138 9.22 -21.72 0.38
CA THR A 138 9.71 -22.97 -0.21
C THR A 138 8.62 -24.05 -0.23
N ALA A 139 7.82 -24.19 0.83
CA ALA A 139 6.71 -25.14 0.88
C ALA A 139 5.65 -24.81 -0.19
N GLN A 140 5.27 -23.53 -0.31
CA GLN A 140 4.35 -23.07 -1.35
C GLN A 140 4.91 -23.25 -2.77
N ASN A 141 6.22 -23.07 -2.98
CA ASN A 141 6.83 -23.30 -4.28
C ASN A 141 6.90 -24.79 -4.63
N ASN A 142 7.23 -25.63 -3.66
CA ASN A 142 7.22 -27.09 -3.85
C ASN A 142 5.81 -27.60 -4.16
N GLN A 143 4.78 -27.09 -3.48
CA GLN A 143 3.37 -27.41 -3.77
C GLN A 143 2.99 -27.10 -5.23
N PHE A 144 3.46 -25.97 -5.75
CA PHE A 144 3.18 -25.59 -7.14
C PHE A 144 3.96 -26.41 -8.16
N VAL A 145 5.23 -26.71 -7.87
CA VAL A 145 6.04 -27.62 -8.71
C VAL A 145 5.41 -29.01 -8.76
N LEU A 146 4.93 -29.54 -7.62
CA LEU A 146 4.18 -30.79 -7.57
C LEU A 146 2.94 -30.75 -8.47
N ALA A 147 2.15 -29.67 -8.41
CA ALA A 147 1.00 -29.50 -9.30
C ALA A 147 1.39 -29.51 -10.78
N ILE A 148 2.48 -28.85 -11.18
CA ILE A 148 2.97 -28.89 -12.57
C ILE A 148 3.34 -30.32 -12.98
N VAL A 149 4.14 -31.01 -12.16
CA VAL A 149 4.58 -32.38 -12.45
C VAL A 149 3.38 -33.34 -12.57
N GLN A 150 2.39 -33.22 -11.68
CA GLN A 150 1.16 -34.00 -11.75
C GLN A 150 0.39 -33.75 -13.05
N ASN A 151 0.21 -32.48 -13.45
CA ASN A 151 -0.52 -32.15 -14.66
C ASN A 151 0.22 -32.61 -15.93
N ILE A 152 1.56 -32.54 -15.95
CA ILE A 152 2.37 -33.12 -17.03
C ILE A 152 2.20 -34.65 -17.08
N LEU A 153 2.26 -35.33 -15.92
CA LEU A 153 2.05 -36.78 -15.84
C LEU A 153 0.65 -37.17 -16.36
N LEU A 154 -0.38 -36.40 -16.03
CA LEU A 154 -1.75 -36.61 -16.55
C LEU A 154 -1.82 -36.46 -18.06
N LEU A 155 -1.19 -35.42 -18.63
CA LEU A 155 -1.12 -35.24 -20.09
C LEU A 155 -0.45 -36.44 -20.78
N ILE A 156 0.68 -36.90 -20.26
CA ILE A 156 1.39 -38.07 -20.81
C ILE A 156 0.50 -39.31 -20.69
N ARG A 157 -0.17 -39.50 -19.54
CA ARG A 157 -1.03 -40.67 -19.27
C ARG A 157 -2.17 -40.78 -20.27
N PHE A 158 -2.90 -39.69 -20.52
CA PHE A 158 -4.01 -39.69 -21.46
C PHE A 158 -3.56 -39.71 -22.93
N SER A 159 -2.42 -39.09 -23.25
CA SER A 159 -1.81 -39.21 -24.58
C SER A 159 -1.41 -40.66 -24.88
N TYR A 160 -0.74 -41.32 -23.92
CA TYR A 160 -0.37 -42.73 -24.04
C TYR A 160 -1.59 -43.64 -24.12
N LEU A 161 -2.62 -43.39 -23.30
CA LEU A 161 -3.88 -44.13 -23.36
C LEU A 161 -4.53 -44.03 -24.75
N LYS A 162 -4.55 -42.83 -25.34
CA LYS A 162 -5.08 -42.63 -26.70
C LYS A 162 -4.25 -43.40 -27.73
N SER A 163 -2.93 -43.29 -27.71
CA SER A 163 -2.07 -44.04 -28.64
C SER A 163 -2.28 -45.55 -28.50
N ALA A 164 -2.32 -46.06 -27.27
CA ALA A 164 -2.59 -47.48 -27.01
C ALA A 164 -3.97 -47.93 -27.52
N LEU A 165 -5.01 -47.09 -27.40
CA LEU A 165 -6.36 -47.37 -27.92
C LEU A 165 -6.42 -47.31 -29.46
N THR A 166 -5.65 -46.40 -30.09
CA THR A 166 -5.64 -46.21 -31.55
C THR A 166 -4.80 -47.29 -32.25
N GLU A 167 -3.76 -47.80 -31.59
CA GLU A 167 -2.92 -48.89 -32.10
C GLU A 167 -3.54 -50.27 -31.85
N ALA A 168 -4.47 -50.42 -30.90
CA ALA A 168 -5.24 -51.65 -30.68
C ALA A 168 -6.13 -52.04 -31.87
N THR A 169 -6.32 -51.15 -32.86
CA THR A 169 -7.04 -51.43 -34.10
C THR A 169 -6.14 -51.85 -35.27
N SER A 170 -4.82 -52.01 -35.07
CA SER A 170 -3.85 -52.43 -36.09
C SER A 170 -3.11 -53.71 -35.69
N ASP A 171 -3.07 -54.71 -36.57
CA ASP A 171 -2.60 -56.09 -36.33
C ASP A 171 -1.06 -56.27 -36.12
N GLN A 172 -0.34 -55.20 -35.82
CA GLN A 172 1.07 -55.27 -35.43
C GLN A 172 1.26 -54.59 -34.08
N HIS A 173 1.67 -55.36 -33.05
CA HIS A 173 2.79 -55.10 -32.11
C HIS A 173 2.62 -55.84 -30.77
N LYS A 174 3.27 -57.00 -30.63
CA LYS A 174 3.35 -57.79 -29.38
C LYS A 174 4.12 -57.10 -28.24
N MET A 175 4.93 -56.08 -28.54
CA MET A 175 5.75 -55.37 -27.54
C MET A 175 4.94 -54.30 -26.76
N MET A 176 3.95 -53.67 -27.41
CA MET A 176 3.04 -52.70 -26.78
C MET A 176 2.11 -53.36 -25.75
N HIS A 177 1.69 -54.60 -26.03
CA HIS A 177 0.70 -55.32 -25.25
C HIS A 177 1.20 -55.83 -23.88
N LEU A 178 2.53 -55.92 -23.68
CA LEU A 178 3.13 -56.38 -22.41
C LEU A 178 3.63 -55.22 -21.53
N LEU A 179 4.28 -54.22 -22.13
CA LEU A 179 4.86 -53.09 -21.39
C LEU A 179 3.84 -51.97 -21.12
N GLY A 180 2.82 -51.82 -21.97
CA GLY A 180 1.85 -50.73 -21.84
C GLY A 180 1.01 -50.75 -20.56
N PRO A 181 0.42 -51.88 -20.15
CA PRO A 181 -0.32 -51.97 -18.89
C PRO A 181 0.57 -51.72 -17.66
N LEU A 182 1.84 -52.13 -17.72
CA LEU A 182 2.82 -51.89 -16.64
C LEU A 182 3.15 -50.40 -16.52
N LEU A 183 3.38 -49.73 -17.66
CA LEU A 183 3.64 -48.29 -17.72
C LEU A 183 2.43 -47.48 -17.24
N LEU A 184 1.21 -47.81 -17.72
CA LEU A 184 -0.03 -47.16 -17.27
C LEU A 184 -0.23 -47.32 -15.76
N LYS A 185 -0.02 -48.52 -15.22
CA LYS A 185 -0.09 -48.75 -13.78
C LYS A 185 0.96 -47.95 -13.02
N ALA A 186 2.21 -47.91 -13.50
CA ALA A 186 3.26 -47.11 -12.88
C ALA A 186 2.94 -45.60 -12.88
N MET A 187 2.27 -45.10 -13.93
CA MET A 187 1.82 -43.72 -14.02
C MET A 187 0.64 -43.44 -13.09
N ASP A 188 -0.33 -44.36 -12.99
CA ASP A 188 -1.47 -44.24 -12.07
C ASP A 188 -1.00 -44.29 -10.60
N ASP A 189 -0.11 -45.24 -10.25
CA ASP A 189 0.53 -45.34 -8.93
C ASP A 189 1.37 -44.09 -8.62
N GLY A 190 2.15 -43.62 -9.59
CA GLY A 190 2.95 -42.39 -9.47
C GLY A 190 2.08 -41.16 -9.24
N ASN A 191 0.97 -41.02 -9.97
CA ASN A 191 0.03 -39.92 -9.80
C ASN A 191 -0.67 -39.97 -8.44
N TYR A 192 -1.00 -41.17 -7.93
CA TYR A 192 -1.54 -41.34 -6.59
C TYR A 192 -0.54 -40.89 -5.52
N ILE A 193 0.73 -41.31 -5.61
CA ILE A 193 1.79 -40.91 -4.66
C ILE A 193 1.99 -39.39 -4.68
N LEU A 194 2.11 -38.79 -5.86
CA LEU A 194 2.20 -37.33 -6.01
C LEU A 194 0.96 -36.63 -5.46
N GLY A 195 -0.23 -37.21 -5.64
CA GLY A 195 -1.50 -36.73 -5.08
C GLY A 195 -1.51 -36.69 -3.57
N VAL A 196 -0.99 -37.73 -2.91
CA VAL A 196 -0.88 -37.78 -1.45
C VAL A 196 0.09 -36.69 -0.96
N LEU A 197 1.25 -36.55 -1.62
CA LEU A 197 2.19 -35.48 -1.30
C LEU A 197 1.59 -34.09 -1.49
N GLN A 198 0.81 -33.88 -2.57
CA GLN A 198 0.11 -32.63 -2.83
C GLN A 198 -0.91 -32.31 -1.73
N CYS A 199 -1.71 -33.30 -1.30
CA CYS A 199 -2.68 -33.14 -0.23
C CYS A 199 -2.02 -32.79 1.10
N LEU A 200 -0.93 -33.49 1.47
CA LEU A 200 -0.15 -33.19 2.66
C LEU A 200 0.44 -31.77 2.61
N SER A 201 0.96 -31.36 1.46
CA SER A 201 1.49 -30.00 1.25
C SER A 201 0.39 -28.94 1.41
N CYS A 202 -0.81 -29.17 0.84
CA CYS A 202 -1.96 -28.29 0.99
C CYS A 202 -2.37 -28.13 2.46
N VAL A 203 -2.38 -29.22 3.24
CA VAL A 203 -2.69 -29.18 4.68
C VAL A 203 -1.66 -28.33 5.42
N VAL A 204 -0.37 -28.50 5.14
CA VAL A 204 0.70 -27.71 5.78
C VAL A 204 0.55 -26.23 5.45
N VAL A 205 0.36 -25.87 4.18
CA VAL A 205 0.21 -24.47 3.76
C VAL A 205 -1.07 -23.85 4.34
N PHE A 206 -2.17 -24.59 4.34
CA PHE A 206 -3.45 -24.16 4.92
C PHE A 206 -3.33 -23.87 6.42
N ILE A 207 -2.70 -24.77 7.18
CA ILE A 207 -2.45 -24.59 8.61
C ILE A 207 -1.52 -23.38 8.85
N LEU A 208 -0.43 -23.27 8.09
CA LEU A 208 0.50 -22.14 8.22
C LEU A 208 -0.18 -20.81 7.93
N TYR A 209 -0.98 -20.73 6.88
CA TYR A 209 -1.75 -19.53 6.54
C TYR A 209 -2.73 -19.17 7.67
N GLY A 210 -3.50 -20.16 8.14
CA GLY A 210 -4.49 -19.98 9.18
C GLY A 210 -3.88 -19.41 10.46
N PHE A 211 -2.90 -20.08 11.06
CA PHE A 211 -2.33 -19.62 12.32
C PHE A 211 -1.52 -18.31 12.19
N ASN A 212 -0.89 -18.05 11.05
CA ASN A 212 -0.12 -16.83 10.85
C ASN A 212 -1.02 -15.58 10.71
N ASN A 213 -2.13 -15.70 9.97
CA ASN A 213 -2.94 -14.54 9.60
C ASN A 213 -4.25 -14.43 10.38
N PHE A 214 -4.75 -15.53 10.97
CA PHE A 214 -6.05 -15.54 11.66
C PHE A 214 -6.18 -14.48 12.77
N PRO A 215 -5.22 -14.32 13.71
CA PRO A 215 -5.37 -13.34 14.79
C PRO A 215 -5.45 -11.90 14.27
N THR A 216 -4.60 -11.56 13.30
CA THR A 216 -4.50 -10.24 12.69
C THR A 216 -5.75 -9.91 11.87
N GLN A 217 -6.19 -10.82 11.01
CA GLN A 217 -7.41 -10.66 10.22
C GLN A 217 -8.67 -10.55 11.09
N MET A 218 -8.75 -11.40 12.12
CA MET A 218 -9.85 -11.37 13.06
C MET A 218 -9.87 -10.02 13.79
N TYR A 219 -8.73 -9.55 14.28
CA TYR A 219 -8.62 -8.24 14.90
C TYR A 219 -9.17 -7.13 14.00
N ARG A 220 -8.66 -7.04 12.76
CA ARG A 220 -9.07 -6.05 11.76
C ARG A 220 -10.57 -6.07 11.46
N LYS A 221 -11.17 -7.25 11.23
CA LYS A 221 -12.60 -7.37 10.90
C LYS A 221 -13.51 -7.05 12.09
N TRP A 222 -13.06 -7.32 13.31
CA TRP A 222 -13.81 -6.97 14.51
C TRP A 222 -13.78 -5.47 14.78
N THR A 223 -12.60 -4.84 14.74
CA THR A 223 -12.47 -3.39 14.97
C THR A 223 -13.28 -2.59 13.95
N MET A 224 -13.19 -2.92 12.66
CA MET A 224 -13.92 -2.25 11.59
C MET A 224 -15.45 -2.35 11.72
N ASN A 225 -15.99 -3.42 12.32
CA ASN A 225 -17.44 -3.66 12.38
C ASN A 225 -18.07 -3.28 13.73
N THR A 226 -17.28 -3.07 14.79
CA THR A 226 -17.78 -2.60 16.08
C THR A 226 -17.77 -1.07 16.21
N GLU A 227 -17.05 -0.36 15.34
CA GLU A 227 -17.10 1.09 15.26
C GLU A 227 -18.25 1.55 14.34
N PRO A 228 -19.23 2.32 14.83
CA PRO A 228 -20.32 2.82 13.99
C PRO A 228 -19.80 3.86 12.98
N PRO A 229 -20.29 3.86 11.72
CA PRO A 229 -19.79 4.71 10.64
C PRO A 229 -19.91 6.22 10.92
N GLU A 230 -20.88 6.65 11.73
CA GLU A 230 -21.00 8.05 12.18
C GLU A 230 -19.80 8.51 13.03
N ARG A 231 -19.21 7.63 13.85
CA ARG A 231 -18.01 7.97 14.66
C ARG A 231 -16.73 8.04 13.85
N ALA A 232 -16.63 7.26 12.78
CA ALA A 232 -15.49 7.31 11.87
C ALA A 232 -15.50 8.58 10.98
N ALA A 233 -16.69 9.09 10.65
CA ALA A 233 -16.87 10.34 9.90
C ALA A 233 -16.75 11.60 10.78
N GLU A 234 -17.18 11.55 12.04
CA GLU A 234 -16.94 12.61 13.02
C GLU A 234 -15.45 12.71 13.42
N ALA A 235 -14.72 11.59 13.43
CA ALA A 235 -13.28 11.56 13.69
C ALA A 235 -12.43 12.22 12.58
N SER A 236 -12.93 12.36 11.35
CA SER A 236 -12.22 13.09 10.29
C SER A 236 -12.52 14.60 10.27
N THR A 237 -13.58 15.04 10.95
CA THR A 237 -14.06 16.43 10.88
C THR A 237 -14.02 17.17 12.21
N ASN A 238 -13.87 16.49 13.36
CA ASN A 238 -13.91 17.13 14.66
C ASN A 238 -12.93 16.47 15.65
N CYS A 239 -11.69 16.97 15.70
CA CYS A 239 -10.66 16.62 16.69
C CYS A 239 -10.98 17.18 18.10
N LYS A 240 -12.21 17.00 18.58
CA LYS A 240 -12.60 17.32 19.96
C LYS A 240 -13.14 16.08 20.67
N GLY A 241 -12.18 15.32 21.20
CA GLY A 241 -12.22 14.70 22.52
C GLY A 241 -13.46 13.90 22.90
N ARG A 242 -13.38 12.57 22.72
CA ARG A 242 -13.97 11.62 23.67
C ARG A 242 -13.08 10.39 23.77
N GLY A 243 -12.41 10.26 24.91
CA GLY A 243 -11.45 9.20 25.18
C GLY A 243 -12.05 7.81 25.04
N ARG A 244 -11.28 6.93 24.40
CA ARG A 244 -11.43 5.48 24.42
C ARG A 244 -11.43 5.04 25.89
N LYS A 245 -12.55 4.50 26.39
CA LYS A 245 -12.56 3.85 27.70
C LYS A 245 -11.71 2.59 27.57
N GLU A 246 -10.60 2.56 28.28
CA GLU A 246 -9.87 1.34 28.60
C GLU A 246 -10.86 0.40 29.31
N ASP A 247 -11.27 -0.67 28.62
CA ASP A 247 -11.47 -1.92 29.33
C ASP A 247 -10.06 -2.47 29.55
N ASP A 248 -9.65 -2.56 30.82
CA ASP A 248 -8.35 -3.05 31.26
C ASP A 248 -8.00 -4.40 30.61
N THR A 249 -7.31 -4.37 29.47
CA THR A 249 -6.60 -5.54 28.97
C THR A 249 -5.35 -5.69 29.82
N ALA A 250 -5.52 -6.29 31.00
CA ALA A 250 -4.41 -6.80 31.79
C ALA A 250 -3.50 -7.65 30.88
N PRO A 251 -2.16 -7.52 30.99
CA PRO A 251 -1.20 -8.21 30.15
C PRO A 251 -1.25 -9.72 30.48
N GLY A 252 -2.12 -10.45 29.79
CA GLY A 252 -2.34 -11.88 30.06
C GLY A 252 -3.58 -12.51 29.43
N HIS A 253 -4.59 -11.73 29.03
CA HIS A 253 -5.77 -12.29 28.36
C HIS A 253 -5.54 -12.46 26.85
N THR A 254 -5.89 -13.64 26.32
CA THR A 254 -5.94 -13.82 24.86
C THR A 254 -7.01 -12.90 24.28
N PHE A 255 -6.79 -12.33 23.09
CA PHE A 255 -7.74 -11.44 22.41
C PHE A 255 -9.19 -11.97 22.42
N PHE A 256 -9.35 -13.30 22.31
CA PHE A 256 -10.65 -13.97 22.39
C PHE A 256 -11.29 -13.92 23.80
N GLN A 257 -10.49 -14.05 24.86
CA GLN A 257 -10.97 -13.90 26.23
C GLN A 257 -11.34 -12.45 26.54
N ALA A 258 -10.61 -11.49 25.99
CA ALA A 258 -10.96 -10.08 26.09
C ALA A 258 -12.28 -9.79 25.36
N LEU A 259 -12.42 -10.25 24.11
CA LEU A 259 -13.65 -10.09 23.32
C LEU A 259 -14.88 -10.68 24.01
N THR A 260 -14.82 -11.93 24.49
CA THR A 260 -15.97 -12.58 25.14
C THR A 260 -16.36 -11.92 26.47
N LYS A 261 -15.42 -11.27 27.17
CA LYS A 261 -15.66 -10.57 28.43
C LYS A 261 -15.98 -9.08 28.29
N ALA A 262 -15.70 -8.46 27.15
CA ALA A 262 -15.84 -7.02 26.91
C ALA A 262 -17.24 -6.44 27.21
N ARG A 263 -18.29 -7.28 27.21
CA ARG A 263 -19.66 -6.86 27.55
C ARG A 263 -20.18 -7.48 28.85
N GLY A 264 -19.30 -7.63 29.84
CA GLY A 264 -19.66 -8.19 31.15
C GLY A 264 -20.12 -9.65 31.11
N GLY A 265 -19.72 -10.41 30.07
CA GLY A 265 -20.13 -11.79 29.87
C GLY A 265 -21.56 -11.99 29.35
N ASP A 266 -22.13 -11.00 28.66
CA ASP A 266 -23.43 -11.15 27.98
C ASP A 266 -23.42 -12.39 27.04
N PRO A 267 -24.29 -13.40 27.28
CA PRO A 267 -24.32 -14.62 26.49
C PRO A 267 -24.70 -14.38 25.03
N TYR A 268 -25.49 -13.34 24.72
CA TYR A 268 -25.82 -12.99 23.33
C TYR A 268 -24.59 -12.46 22.59
N TRP A 269 -23.77 -11.65 23.28
CA TRP A 269 -22.51 -11.17 22.73
C TRP A 269 -21.49 -12.30 22.53
N ALA A 270 -21.36 -13.20 23.51
CA ALA A 270 -20.50 -14.38 23.36
C ALA A 270 -20.92 -15.26 22.18
N LEU A 271 -22.24 -15.44 21.97
CA LEU A 271 -22.77 -16.16 20.82
C LEU A 271 -22.49 -15.43 19.50
N GLN A 272 -22.62 -14.09 19.47
CA GLN A 272 -22.23 -13.26 18.33
C GLN A 272 -20.75 -13.41 17.99
N VAL A 273 -19.88 -13.40 19.00
CA VAL A 273 -18.44 -13.63 18.80
C VAL A 273 -18.20 -15.03 18.22
N LEU A 274 -18.83 -16.05 18.78
CA LEU A 274 -18.66 -17.44 18.34
C LEU A 274 -19.11 -17.68 16.88
N TRP A 275 -20.20 -17.08 16.42
CA TRP A 275 -20.68 -17.32 15.05
C TRP A 275 -20.07 -16.37 14.01
N ARG A 276 -19.78 -15.11 14.38
CA ARG A 276 -19.20 -14.13 13.45
C ARG A 276 -17.70 -14.37 13.21
N THR A 277 -16.97 -14.92 14.18
CA THR A 277 -15.52 -15.16 14.02
C THR A 277 -15.19 -16.14 12.90
N PRO A 278 -15.83 -17.32 12.77
CA PRO A 278 -15.64 -18.18 11.60
C PRO A 278 -16.09 -17.51 10.30
N TRP A 279 -17.21 -16.77 10.33
CA TRP A 279 -17.72 -16.09 9.14
C TRP A 279 -16.70 -15.09 8.57
N TYR A 280 -16.14 -14.23 9.41
CA TYR A 280 -15.14 -13.25 8.96
C TYR A 280 -13.90 -13.90 8.37
N PHE A 281 -13.49 -15.05 8.91
CA PHE A 281 -12.36 -15.80 8.37
C PHE A 281 -12.67 -16.45 7.02
N VAL A 282 -13.88 -16.99 6.85
CA VAL A 282 -14.33 -17.58 5.58
C VAL A 282 -14.56 -16.51 4.51
N THR A 283 -14.78 -15.24 4.87
CA THR A 283 -14.90 -14.16 3.86
C THR A 283 -13.57 -13.71 3.27
N ASP A 284 -12.44 -14.17 3.79
CA ASP A 284 -11.13 -13.81 3.26
C ASP A 284 -10.82 -14.57 1.96
N VAL A 285 -10.41 -13.83 0.92
CA VAL A 285 -10.21 -14.38 -0.43
C VAL A 285 -9.08 -15.41 -0.45
N GLN A 286 -7.98 -15.13 0.27
CA GLN A 286 -6.82 -16.01 0.32
C GLN A 286 -7.14 -17.30 1.10
N PHE A 287 -7.87 -17.19 2.22
CA PHE A 287 -8.38 -18.36 2.93
C PHE A 287 -9.31 -19.23 2.06
N LEU A 288 -10.25 -18.61 1.35
CA LEU A 288 -11.14 -19.32 0.43
C LEU A 288 -10.37 -20.04 -0.68
N LEU A 289 -9.35 -19.39 -1.25
CA LEU A 289 -8.53 -19.97 -2.30
C LEU A 289 -7.75 -21.20 -1.81
N TYR A 290 -7.11 -21.12 -0.64
CA TYR A 290 -6.46 -22.29 -0.04
C TYR A 290 -7.44 -23.38 0.36
N THR A 291 -8.66 -23.02 0.76
CA THR A 291 -9.74 -23.98 1.01
C THR A 291 -10.13 -24.72 -0.27
N VAL A 292 -10.30 -24.00 -1.39
CA VAL A 292 -10.60 -24.58 -2.70
C VAL A 292 -9.48 -25.52 -3.15
N PHE A 293 -8.21 -25.15 -2.96
CA PHE A 293 -7.08 -26.04 -3.25
C PHE A 293 -7.08 -27.30 -2.39
N PHE A 294 -7.31 -27.17 -1.08
CA PHE A 294 -7.42 -28.32 -0.19
C PHE A 294 -8.56 -29.27 -0.61
N VAL A 295 -9.75 -28.73 -0.90
CA VAL A 295 -10.90 -29.52 -1.38
C VAL A 295 -10.58 -30.18 -2.72
N ALA A 296 -9.98 -29.45 -3.66
CA ALA A 296 -9.56 -29.99 -4.95
C ALA A 296 -8.52 -31.11 -4.80
N ALA A 297 -7.62 -31.05 -3.82
CA ALA A 297 -6.64 -32.11 -3.55
C ALA A 297 -7.32 -33.39 -3.04
N VAL A 298 -8.32 -33.25 -2.16
CA VAL A 298 -9.10 -34.38 -1.65
C VAL A 298 -9.95 -35.00 -2.76
N LEU A 299 -10.61 -34.19 -3.58
CA LEU A 299 -11.36 -34.66 -4.76
C LEU A 299 -10.44 -35.29 -5.82
N GLY A 300 -9.21 -34.78 -5.94
CA GLY A 300 -8.14 -35.31 -6.78
C GLY A 300 -7.78 -36.76 -6.45
N LEU A 301 -7.75 -37.07 -5.15
CA LEU A 301 -7.45 -38.42 -4.64
C LEU A 301 -8.65 -39.37 -4.65
N THR A 302 -9.86 -38.85 -4.43
CA THR A 302 -11.06 -39.69 -4.17
C THR A 302 -11.94 -39.89 -5.39
N HIS A 303 -12.05 -38.89 -6.27
CA HIS A 303 -13.00 -38.90 -7.39
C HIS A 303 -12.28 -38.97 -8.73
N SER A 304 -11.40 -38.01 -9.01
CA SER A 304 -10.72 -37.94 -10.32
C SER A 304 -9.45 -37.10 -10.26
N PRO A 305 -8.34 -37.54 -10.88
CA PRO A 305 -7.09 -36.80 -10.81
C PRO A 305 -7.11 -35.46 -11.57
N PHE A 306 -8.13 -35.18 -12.39
CA PHE A 306 -8.26 -33.88 -13.06
C PHE A 306 -8.44 -32.70 -12.09
N PHE A 307 -8.90 -32.93 -10.86
CA PHE A 307 -8.99 -31.85 -9.86
C PHE A 307 -7.60 -31.30 -9.45
N PHE A 308 -6.51 -32.03 -9.71
CA PHE A 308 -5.15 -31.49 -9.52
C PHE A 308 -4.83 -30.33 -10.48
N SER A 309 -5.57 -30.17 -11.59
CA SER A 309 -5.40 -29.04 -12.51
C SER A 309 -5.77 -27.70 -11.91
N VAL A 310 -6.70 -27.67 -10.93
CA VAL A 310 -7.09 -26.43 -10.22
C VAL A 310 -5.90 -25.79 -9.50
N HIS A 311 -4.94 -26.59 -9.04
CA HIS A 311 -3.76 -26.10 -8.32
C HIS A 311 -2.80 -25.29 -9.20
N LEU A 312 -2.90 -25.39 -10.53
CA LEU A 312 -2.12 -24.54 -11.44
C LEU A 312 -2.53 -23.06 -11.32
N LEU A 313 -3.74 -22.76 -10.82
CA LEU A 313 -4.19 -21.39 -10.57
C LEU A 313 -3.40 -20.71 -9.44
N ASP A 314 -2.64 -21.45 -8.62
CA ASP A 314 -1.75 -20.86 -7.61
C ASP A 314 -0.64 -19.98 -8.22
N ILE A 315 -0.41 -20.07 -9.54
CA ILE A 315 0.48 -19.12 -10.26
C ILE A 315 0.06 -17.65 -10.05
N LEU A 316 -1.24 -17.40 -9.86
CA LEU A 316 -1.79 -16.06 -9.65
C LEU A 316 -1.33 -15.44 -8.32
N ASN A 317 -1.16 -16.25 -7.28
CA ASN A 317 -0.63 -15.79 -5.98
C ASN A 317 0.89 -15.62 -5.97
N LYS A 318 1.59 -16.09 -7.01
CA LYS A 318 3.07 -16.08 -7.06
C LYS A 318 3.63 -14.91 -7.84
N SER A 319 2.85 -14.30 -8.74
CA SER A 319 3.29 -13.20 -9.58
C SER A 319 2.39 -11.99 -9.36
N LYS A 320 2.99 -10.90 -8.87
CA LYS A 320 2.32 -9.59 -8.75
C LYS A 320 1.82 -9.08 -10.11
N ASP A 321 2.50 -9.42 -11.21
CA ASP A 321 2.08 -9.02 -12.56
C ASP A 321 0.78 -9.71 -12.98
N LEU A 322 0.64 -11.01 -12.70
CA LEU A 322 -0.59 -11.76 -12.99
C LEU A 322 -1.75 -11.33 -12.07
N GLU A 323 -1.45 -11.01 -10.82
CA GLU A 323 -2.42 -10.42 -9.90
C GLU A 323 -2.94 -9.09 -10.45
N ASN A 324 -2.05 -8.23 -10.97
CA ASN A 324 -2.43 -6.96 -11.59
C ASN A 324 -3.30 -7.15 -12.85
N VAL A 325 -3.05 -8.21 -13.64
CA VAL A 325 -3.91 -8.56 -14.79
C VAL A 325 -5.32 -8.92 -14.33
N ILE A 326 -5.48 -9.69 -13.25
CA ILE A 326 -6.81 -10.01 -12.69
C ILE A 326 -7.45 -8.75 -12.11
N LYS A 327 -6.70 -7.95 -11.36
CA LYS A 327 -7.16 -6.68 -10.78
C LYS A 327 -7.70 -5.73 -11.84
N ALA A 328 -7.06 -5.66 -13.01
CA ALA A 328 -7.52 -4.83 -14.12
C ALA A 328 -8.93 -5.20 -14.60
N VAL A 329 -9.26 -6.49 -14.62
CA VAL A 329 -10.60 -6.97 -15.04
C VAL A 329 -11.62 -6.83 -13.89
N THR A 330 -11.21 -7.04 -12.64
CA THR A 330 -12.14 -7.04 -11.49
C THR A 330 -12.47 -5.64 -10.95
N THR A 331 -11.57 -4.65 -11.10
CA THR A 331 -11.75 -3.30 -10.55
C THR A 331 -13.02 -2.61 -11.07
N ASN A 332 -13.24 -2.65 -12.39
CA ASN A 332 -14.48 -2.15 -13.02
C ASN A 332 -15.46 -3.28 -13.38
N GLY A 333 -15.39 -4.40 -12.65
CA GLY A 333 -16.20 -5.60 -12.92
C GLY A 333 -17.70 -5.33 -12.93
N LYS A 334 -18.20 -4.40 -12.09
CA LYS A 334 -19.61 -3.99 -12.11
C LYS A 334 -20.02 -3.41 -13.47
N SER A 335 -19.20 -2.53 -14.05
CA SER A 335 -19.45 -1.93 -15.35
C SER A 335 -19.41 -2.98 -16.45
N ILE A 336 -18.43 -3.90 -16.41
CA ILE A 336 -18.32 -5.01 -17.37
C ILE A 336 -19.56 -5.91 -17.30
N VAL A 337 -19.99 -6.31 -16.10
CA VAL A 337 -21.19 -7.15 -15.90
C VAL A 337 -22.44 -6.43 -16.37
N MET A 338 -22.62 -5.14 -16.07
CA MET A 338 -23.77 -4.35 -16.54
C MET A 338 -23.79 -4.24 -18.06
N THR A 339 -22.64 -4.01 -18.70
CA THR A 339 -22.52 -4.01 -20.16
C THR A 339 -22.78 -5.39 -20.76
N GLY A 340 -22.34 -6.47 -20.10
CA GLY A 340 -22.65 -7.85 -20.49
C GLY A 340 -24.15 -8.18 -20.39
N ILE A 341 -24.83 -7.71 -19.34
CA ILE A 341 -26.30 -7.83 -19.22
C ILE A 341 -26.98 -7.07 -20.36
N LEU A 342 -26.54 -5.84 -20.65
CA LEU A 342 -27.04 -5.06 -21.79
C LEU A 342 -26.82 -5.79 -23.12
N MET A 343 -25.64 -6.40 -23.31
CA MET A 343 -25.32 -7.21 -24.49
C MET A 343 -26.31 -8.39 -24.63
N ILE A 344 -26.57 -9.13 -23.55
CA ILE A 344 -27.53 -10.25 -23.56
C ILE A 344 -28.95 -9.77 -23.87
N ILE A 345 -29.38 -8.64 -23.31
CA ILE A 345 -30.70 -8.05 -23.59
C ILE A 345 -30.82 -7.67 -25.07
N ILE A 346 -29.79 -7.04 -25.64
CA ILE A 346 -29.80 -6.64 -27.05
C ILE A 346 -29.81 -7.87 -27.96
N ILE A 347 -28.98 -8.89 -27.68
CA ILE A 347 -28.99 -10.15 -28.43
C ILE A 347 -30.36 -10.83 -28.33
N TYR A 348 -31.02 -10.78 -27.17
CA TYR A 348 -32.38 -11.30 -27.02
C TYR A 348 -33.40 -10.57 -27.90
N LEU A 349 -33.31 -9.24 -28.02
CA LEU A 349 -34.16 -8.49 -28.94
C LEU A 349 -33.94 -8.94 -30.40
N TYR A 350 -32.68 -9.14 -30.80
CA TYR A 350 -32.36 -9.71 -32.11
C TYR A 350 -32.92 -11.14 -32.27
N ALA A 351 -32.82 -11.99 -31.26
CA ALA A 351 -33.37 -13.35 -31.30
C ALA A 351 -34.90 -13.35 -31.45
N VAL A 352 -35.61 -12.40 -30.82
CA VAL A 352 -37.07 -12.23 -30.99
C VAL A 352 -37.41 -11.81 -32.42
N VAL A 353 -36.65 -10.87 -33.00
CA VAL A 353 -36.85 -10.42 -34.39
C VAL A 353 -36.57 -11.57 -35.36
N ALA A 354 -35.45 -12.28 -35.18
CA ALA A 354 -35.07 -13.45 -35.96
C ALA A 354 -36.17 -14.52 -35.92
N TYR A 355 -36.62 -14.91 -34.72
CA TYR A 355 -37.65 -15.93 -34.53
C TYR A 355 -39.01 -15.53 -35.13
N SER A 356 -39.37 -14.24 -35.07
CA SER A 356 -40.70 -13.78 -35.48
C SER A 356 -40.81 -13.48 -36.99
N PHE A 357 -39.72 -13.02 -37.62
CA PHE A 357 -39.77 -12.49 -38.99
C PHE A 357 -38.84 -13.18 -39.99
N ILE A 358 -37.77 -13.83 -39.55
CA ILE A 358 -36.68 -14.33 -40.43
C ILE A 358 -36.39 -15.81 -40.16
N LYS A 359 -37.19 -16.49 -39.32
CA LYS A 359 -36.92 -17.86 -38.87
C LYS A 359 -36.70 -18.85 -40.03
N ASP A 360 -37.53 -18.77 -41.06
CA ASP A 360 -37.52 -19.70 -42.18
C ASP A 360 -36.31 -19.49 -43.12
N ASP A 361 -35.69 -18.29 -43.10
CA ASP A 361 -34.52 -17.92 -43.93
C ASP A 361 -33.18 -18.07 -43.18
N LEU A 362 -33.23 -18.47 -41.90
CA LEU A 362 -32.07 -18.65 -41.02
C LEU A 362 -31.70 -20.13 -40.94
N ILE A 363 -31.00 -20.62 -41.96
CA ILE A 363 -30.41 -21.97 -42.01
C ILE A 363 -28.90 -21.86 -41.75
N LEU A 364 -28.37 -22.78 -40.96
CA LEU A 364 -26.93 -22.84 -40.64
C LEU A 364 -26.13 -23.40 -41.82
N GLY A 365 -25.35 -22.56 -42.49
CA GLY A 365 -24.56 -22.93 -43.67
C GLY A 365 -23.32 -23.79 -43.41
N ASN A 366 -23.01 -24.10 -42.14
CA ASN A 366 -21.93 -25.03 -41.78
C ASN A 366 -22.28 -26.50 -42.05
N TYR A 367 -23.54 -26.81 -42.35
CA TYR A 367 -24.05 -28.16 -42.61
C TYR A 367 -24.74 -28.23 -43.97
N PRO A 368 -23.99 -28.26 -45.08
CA PRO A 368 -24.56 -28.15 -46.43
C PRO A 368 -25.46 -29.34 -46.84
N ASP A 369 -25.42 -30.46 -46.10
CA ASP A 369 -26.22 -31.66 -46.37
C ASP A 369 -27.47 -31.78 -45.48
N ASP A 370 -27.54 -30.99 -44.39
CA ASP A 370 -28.65 -30.99 -43.45
C ASP A 370 -29.12 -29.54 -43.28
N ASP A 371 -30.30 -29.18 -43.79
CA ASP A 371 -30.91 -27.85 -43.63
C ASP A 371 -31.29 -27.61 -42.15
N ILE A 372 -30.30 -27.40 -41.29
CA ILE A 372 -30.49 -27.24 -39.85
C ILE A 372 -30.93 -25.80 -39.61
N PRO A 373 -32.17 -25.58 -39.14
CA PRO A 373 -32.65 -24.24 -38.82
C PRO A 373 -31.86 -23.67 -37.64
N MET A 374 -31.45 -22.43 -37.77
CA MET A 374 -30.78 -21.69 -36.68
C MET A 374 -31.72 -21.47 -35.49
N CYS A 375 -33.03 -21.38 -35.74
CA CYS A 375 -34.02 -20.95 -34.77
C CYS A 375 -35.25 -21.87 -34.75
N ASP A 376 -35.16 -23.04 -34.10
CA ASP A 376 -36.34 -23.90 -33.85
C ASP A 376 -37.28 -23.28 -32.81
N ASP A 377 -36.73 -23.01 -31.63
CA ASP A 377 -37.39 -22.34 -30.50
C ASP A 377 -36.71 -21.00 -30.20
N LEU A 378 -37.44 -20.06 -29.59
CA LEU A 378 -36.88 -18.75 -29.22
C LEU A 378 -35.64 -18.88 -28.31
N PHE A 379 -35.63 -19.86 -27.41
CA PHE A 379 -34.49 -20.11 -26.53
C PHE A 379 -33.27 -20.63 -27.30
N ILE A 380 -33.47 -21.54 -28.26
CA ILE A 380 -32.40 -22.03 -29.14
C ILE A 380 -31.90 -20.89 -30.04
N CYS A 381 -32.80 -20.05 -30.55
CA CYS A 381 -32.45 -18.86 -31.33
C CYS A 381 -31.58 -17.88 -30.53
N LEU A 382 -31.89 -17.66 -29.24
CA LEU A 382 -31.06 -16.87 -28.32
C LEU A 382 -29.68 -17.51 -28.10
N LEU A 383 -29.64 -18.81 -27.76
CA LEU A 383 -28.39 -19.51 -27.50
C LEU A 383 -27.48 -19.56 -28.73
N ASN A 384 -28.04 -19.80 -29.92
CA ASN A 384 -27.30 -19.81 -31.17
C ASN A 384 -26.83 -18.39 -31.54
N SER A 385 -27.67 -17.36 -31.35
CA SER A 385 -27.25 -15.96 -31.56
C SER A 385 -26.12 -15.53 -30.61
N MET A 386 -26.11 -16.04 -29.37
CA MET A 386 -25.04 -15.79 -28.41
C MET A 386 -23.77 -16.59 -28.72
N SER A 387 -23.89 -17.90 -28.89
CA SER A 387 -22.76 -18.81 -29.11
C SER A 387 -22.07 -18.53 -30.43
N GLU A 388 -22.84 -18.54 -31.51
CA GLU A 388 -22.31 -18.38 -32.86
C GLU A 388 -22.07 -16.91 -33.18
N GLY A 389 -23.06 -16.04 -32.94
CA GLY A 389 -22.95 -14.62 -33.28
C GLY A 389 -21.79 -13.87 -32.59
N LEU A 390 -21.46 -14.18 -31.33
CA LEU A 390 -20.32 -13.55 -30.64
C LEU A 390 -18.98 -14.22 -30.94
N ARG A 391 -18.95 -15.52 -31.23
CA ARG A 391 -17.71 -16.30 -31.42
C ARG A 391 -17.16 -16.21 -32.84
N SER A 392 -18.02 -16.18 -33.85
CA SER A 392 -17.61 -16.07 -35.26
C SER A 392 -17.28 -14.63 -35.69
N GLY A 393 -17.62 -13.65 -34.85
CA GLY A 393 -17.43 -12.24 -35.14
C GLY A 393 -18.50 -11.62 -36.04
N ASP A 394 -19.34 -12.43 -36.71
CA ASP A 394 -20.55 -11.99 -37.39
C ASP A 394 -21.54 -13.16 -37.56
N ILE A 395 -22.81 -12.90 -37.33
CA ILE A 395 -23.90 -13.88 -37.49
C ILE A 395 -24.11 -14.23 -38.97
N GLY A 396 -23.91 -13.26 -39.88
CA GLY A 396 -24.05 -13.46 -41.33
C GLY A 396 -23.01 -14.42 -41.92
N SER A 397 -21.90 -14.67 -41.23
CA SER A 397 -20.88 -15.63 -41.68
C SER A 397 -21.29 -17.09 -41.53
N ILE A 398 -22.33 -17.37 -40.74
CA ILE A 398 -22.79 -18.73 -40.40
C ILE A 398 -24.13 -19.04 -41.07
N ILE A 399 -24.92 -18.01 -41.37
CA ILE A 399 -26.20 -18.17 -42.05
C ILE A 399 -25.95 -18.38 -43.55
N ASP A 400 -26.71 -19.27 -44.18
CA ASP A 400 -26.62 -19.50 -45.61
C ASP A 400 -26.85 -18.22 -46.44
N PRO A 401 -26.06 -18.00 -47.51
CA PRO A 401 -26.21 -16.82 -48.35
C PRO A 401 -27.53 -16.88 -49.14
N THR A 402 -28.40 -15.90 -48.92
CA THR A 402 -29.65 -15.76 -49.69
C THR A 402 -29.41 -14.91 -50.94
N PRO A 403 -29.82 -15.35 -52.15
CA PRO A 403 -29.65 -14.56 -53.35
C PRO A 403 -30.52 -13.28 -53.32
N PRO A 404 -30.08 -12.17 -53.96
CA PRO A 404 -30.80 -10.89 -53.92
C PRO A 404 -32.21 -10.91 -54.53
N SER A 405 -32.58 -11.98 -55.24
CA SER A 405 -33.88 -12.16 -55.88
C SER A 405 -34.97 -12.64 -54.93
N GLU A 406 -34.62 -13.21 -53.78
CA GLU A 406 -35.60 -13.78 -52.83
C GLU A 406 -36.31 -12.70 -51.99
N PRO A 407 -37.63 -12.84 -51.74
CA PRO A 407 -38.36 -11.94 -50.86
C PRO A 407 -37.88 -12.13 -49.42
N GLY A 408 -37.30 -11.08 -48.81
CA GLY A 408 -36.75 -11.14 -47.46
C GLY A 408 -35.26 -10.82 -47.37
N TYR A 409 -34.54 -10.85 -48.50
CA TYR A 409 -33.11 -10.51 -48.59
C TYR A 409 -32.76 -9.20 -47.88
N GLY A 410 -33.57 -8.14 -48.10
CA GLY A 410 -33.32 -6.83 -47.49
C GLY A 410 -33.45 -6.83 -45.96
N LEU A 411 -34.41 -7.57 -45.41
CA LEU A 411 -34.62 -7.67 -43.96
C LEU A 411 -33.51 -8.49 -43.30
N LYS A 412 -33.11 -9.61 -43.93
CA LYS A 412 -31.98 -10.44 -43.51
C LYS A 412 -30.66 -9.67 -43.55
N LEU A 413 -30.36 -8.97 -44.64
CA LEU A 413 -29.16 -8.14 -44.76
C LEU A 413 -29.14 -7.02 -43.71
N ALA A 414 -30.27 -6.37 -43.46
CA ALA A 414 -30.37 -5.36 -42.40
C ALA A 414 -30.12 -5.97 -41.02
N TYR A 415 -30.68 -7.16 -40.75
CA TYR A 415 -30.44 -7.89 -39.50
C TYR A 415 -28.95 -8.20 -39.30
N GLU A 416 -28.28 -8.78 -40.30
CA GLU A 416 -26.85 -9.12 -40.24
C GLU A 416 -25.97 -7.87 -40.03
N LEU A 417 -26.16 -6.84 -40.85
CA LEU A 417 -25.37 -5.60 -40.77
C LEU A 417 -25.56 -4.87 -39.44
N THR A 418 -26.80 -4.79 -38.94
CA THR A 418 -27.09 -4.10 -37.68
C THR A 418 -26.63 -4.92 -36.47
N PHE A 419 -26.71 -6.25 -36.53
CA PHE A 419 -26.15 -7.13 -35.51
C PHE A 419 -24.62 -6.95 -35.41
N TYR A 420 -23.90 -7.01 -36.54
CA TYR A 420 -22.46 -6.79 -36.59
C TYR A 420 -22.07 -5.39 -36.07
N ALA A 421 -22.77 -4.34 -36.51
CA ALA A 421 -22.45 -2.97 -36.09
C ALA A 421 -22.73 -2.73 -34.60
N ILE A 422 -23.88 -3.17 -34.09
CA ILE A 422 -24.28 -2.88 -32.71
C ILE A 422 -23.61 -3.84 -31.72
N VAL A 423 -23.75 -5.15 -31.91
CA VAL A 423 -23.31 -6.15 -30.93
C VAL A 423 -21.79 -6.30 -30.94
N ILE A 424 -21.20 -6.50 -32.13
CA ILE A 424 -19.77 -6.79 -32.25
C ILE A 424 -18.96 -5.49 -32.27
N THR A 425 -19.29 -4.55 -33.15
CA THR A 425 -18.46 -3.35 -33.32
C THR A 425 -18.61 -2.35 -32.17
N ILE A 426 -19.81 -2.16 -31.63
CA ILE A 426 -20.02 -1.21 -30.53
C ILE A 426 -19.89 -1.92 -29.17
N ILE A 427 -20.77 -2.87 -28.83
CA ILE A 427 -20.87 -3.37 -27.45
C ILE A 427 -19.63 -4.17 -27.05
N LEU A 428 -19.15 -5.11 -27.88
CA LEU A 428 -17.96 -5.91 -27.55
C LEU A 428 -16.70 -5.03 -27.44
N ASN A 429 -16.52 -4.05 -28.31
CA ASN A 429 -15.41 -3.10 -28.21
C ASN A 429 -15.54 -2.14 -27.02
N VAL A 430 -16.75 -1.81 -26.57
CA VAL A 430 -16.95 -1.07 -25.31
C VAL A 430 -16.47 -1.91 -24.12
N VAL A 431 -16.72 -3.22 -24.09
CA VAL A 431 -16.20 -4.11 -23.03
C VAL A 431 -14.66 -4.11 -23.03
N PHE A 432 -14.02 -4.27 -24.19
CA PHE A 432 -12.56 -4.17 -24.29
C PHE A 432 -12.04 -2.78 -23.93
N GLY A 433 -12.76 -1.72 -24.32
CA GLY A 433 -12.44 -0.34 -23.98
C GLY A 433 -12.40 -0.13 -22.46
N ILE A 434 -13.39 -0.63 -21.72
CA ILE A 434 -13.40 -0.57 -20.25
C ILE A 434 -12.19 -1.27 -19.64
N ILE A 435 -11.80 -2.44 -20.18
CA ILE A 435 -10.62 -3.19 -19.70
C ILE A 435 -9.31 -2.46 -20.04
N ILE A 436 -9.20 -1.83 -21.21
CA ILE A 436 -8.00 -1.08 -21.58
C ILE A 436 -7.85 0.17 -20.70
N ASP A 437 -8.97 0.83 -20.38
CA ASP A 437 -8.99 2.00 -19.49
C ASP A 437 -8.57 1.64 -18.06
N THR A 438 -9.04 0.50 -17.53
CA THR A 438 -8.59 0.02 -16.21
C THR A 438 -7.09 -0.30 -16.20
N PHE A 439 -6.58 -0.91 -17.27
CA PHE A 439 -5.15 -1.15 -17.40
C PHE A 439 -4.33 0.15 -17.48
N ALA A 440 -4.85 1.19 -18.13
CA ALA A 440 -4.21 2.50 -18.14
C ALA A 440 -4.18 3.12 -16.74
N GLN A 441 -5.31 3.14 -16.04
CA GLN A 441 -5.43 3.66 -14.67
C GLN A 441 -4.47 2.96 -13.71
N LEU A 442 -4.44 1.62 -13.70
CA LEU A 442 -3.54 0.87 -12.81
C LEU A 442 -2.04 1.15 -13.08
N ARG A 443 -1.67 1.43 -14.34
CA ARG A 443 -0.28 1.81 -14.67
C ARG A 443 0.05 3.22 -14.19
N GLU A 444 -0.88 4.16 -14.35
CA GLU A 444 -0.72 5.54 -13.87
C GLU A 444 -0.61 5.58 -12.34
N GLU A 445 -1.47 4.83 -11.63
CA GLU A 445 -1.40 4.68 -10.17
C GLU A 445 -0.07 4.10 -9.71
N ALA A 446 0.41 3.02 -10.36
CA ALA A 446 1.70 2.40 -10.03
C ALA A 446 2.87 3.36 -10.27
N ALA A 447 2.83 4.13 -11.37
CA ALA A 447 3.84 5.13 -11.67
C ALA A 447 3.83 6.27 -10.64
N PHE A 448 2.64 6.75 -10.25
CA PHE A 448 2.48 7.78 -9.23
C PHE A 448 3.00 7.33 -7.87
N ILE A 449 2.67 6.11 -7.43
CA ILE A 449 3.16 5.58 -6.14
C ILE A 449 4.69 5.52 -6.15
N LYS A 450 5.30 5.04 -7.24
CA LYS A 450 6.76 4.97 -7.36
C LYS A 450 7.40 6.36 -7.30
N ASP A 451 6.85 7.32 -8.05
CA ASP A 451 7.33 8.70 -8.05
C ASP A 451 7.24 9.33 -6.65
N ASN A 452 6.10 9.19 -5.98
CA ASN A 452 5.91 9.69 -4.62
C ASN A 452 6.89 9.08 -3.61
N MET A 453 7.19 7.78 -3.72
CA MET A 453 8.15 7.09 -2.86
C MET A 453 9.61 7.56 -3.08
N GLU A 454 9.94 7.98 -4.29
CA GLU A 454 11.30 8.43 -4.66
C GLU A 454 11.50 9.94 -4.40
N ASN A 455 10.43 10.73 -4.47
CA ASN A 455 10.50 12.19 -4.52
C ASN A 455 9.81 12.92 -3.35
N THR A 456 9.08 12.24 -2.47
CA THR A 456 8.40 12.88 -1.33
C THR A 456 8.65 12.12 -0.04
N CYS A 457 8.93 12.83 1.06
CA CYS A 457 9.10 12.19 2.36
C CYS A 457 7.74 11.68 2.89
N PHE A 458 7.69 10.43 3.35
CA PHE A 458 6.44 9.80 3.81
C PHE A 458 5.84 10.46 5.07
N ILE A 459 6.70 10.99 5.96
CA ILE A 459 6.27 11.51 7.26
C ILE A 459 5.90 12.99 7.17
N CYS A 460 6.81 13.85 6.69
CA CYS A 460 6.53 15.29 6.61
C CYS A 460 5.83 15.71 5.31
N GLY A 461 5.84 14.89 4.26
CA GLY A 461 5.24 15.24 2.97
C GLY A 461 6.03 16.27 2.15
N ILE A 462 7.24 16.64 2.58
CA ILE A 462 8.09 17.61 1.86
C ILE A 462 8.82 16.91 0.71
N ASP A 463 8.90 17.59 -0.43
CA ASP A 463 9.57 17.09 -1.62
C ASP A 463 11.08 17.02 -1.49
N ARG A 464 11.66 16.04 -2.18
CA ARG A 464 13.09 15.77 -2.31
C ARG A 464 13.85 17.02 -2.74
N PHE A 465 13.34 17.77 -3.71
CA PHE A 465 13.97 18.99 -4.20
C PHE A 465 14.29 19.99 -3.08
N THR A 466 13.40 20.13 -2.08
CA THR A 466 13.59 21.03 -0.95
C THR A 466 14.78 20.61 -0.08
N PHE A 467 14.94 19.30 0.15
CA PHE A 467 16.04 18.77 0.96
C PHE A 467 17.38 18.73 0.22
N GLU A 468 17.37 18.57 -1.11
CA GLU A 468 18.59 18.63 -1.92
C GLU A 468 19.10 20.08 -2.07
N THR A 469 18.19 21.07 -2.06
CA THR A 469 18.56 22.50 -2.21
C THR A 469 18.90 23.18 -0.91
N LYS A 470 18.13 22.89 0.16
CA LYS A 470 18.27 23.56 1.46
C LYS A 470 18.80 22.63 2.54
N GLY A 471 18.53 21.32 2.48
CA GLY A 471 18.87 20.39 3.56
C GLY A 471 20.22 19.68 3.39
N ALA A 472 20.45 18.67 4.25
CA ALA A 472 21.60 17.78 4.19
C ALA A 472 21.45 16.63 3.16
N GLY A 473 20.49 16.74 2.24
CA GLY A 473 20.14 15.70 1.27
C GLY A 473 18.93 14.84 1.69
N PHE A 474 18.14 14.41 0.71
CA PHE A 474 16.87 13.71 0.94
C PHE A 474 17.03 12.31 1.55
N LEU A 475 18.03 11.55 1.09
CA LEU A 475 18.26 10.19 1.58
C LEU A 475 18.70 10.17 3.05
N ALA A 476 19.52 11.15 3.47
CA ALA A 476 19.91 11.31 4.86
C ALA A 476 18.68 11.62 5.72
N HIS A 477 17.85 12.58 5.29
CA HIS A 477 16.62 12.94 5.97
C HIS A 477 15.67 11.75 6.19
N VAL A 478 15.38 10.96 5.13
CA VAL A 478 14.46 9.80 5.24
C VAL A 478 15.05 8.68 6.11
N LYS A 479 16.37 8.52 6.13
CA LYS A 479 17.02 7.43 6.87
C LYS A 479 17.24 7.78 8.35
N GLU A 480 17.62 9.02 8.66
CA GLU A 480 18.12 9.41 9.99
C GLU A 480 17.15 10.26 10.80
N ASP A 481 16.25 11.02 10.14
CA ASP A 481 15.26 11.84 10.81
C ASP A 481 13.85 11.23 10.67
N HIS A 482 13.44 10.90 9.44
CA HIS A 482 12.05 10.57 9.09
C HIS A 482 11.89 9.14 8.56
N ASN A 483 12.46 8.18 9.29
CA ASN A 483 12.30 6.77 8.96
C ASN A 483 10.91 6.26 9.38
N MET A 484 10.07 5.93 8.39
CA MET A 484 8.71 5.43 8.61
C MET A 484 8.64 4.28 9.63
N TRP A 485 9.57 3.32 9.58
CA TRP A 485 9.53 2.16 10.47
C TRP A 485 9.83 2.52 11.92
N GLU A 486 10.65 3.55 12.14
CA GLU A 486 10.97 4.03 13.48
C GLU A 486 9.74 4.67 14.13
N TYR A 487 8.89 5.39 13.37
CA TYR A 487 7.60 5.84 13.90
C TYR A 487 6.66 4.67 14.24
N MET A 488 6.63 3.61 13.43
CA MET A 488 5.86 2.41 13.76
C MET A 488 6.35 1.78 15.06
N PHE A 489 7.67 1.64 15.21
CA PHE A 489 8.29 1.11 16.42
C PHE A 489 8.07 2.00 17.63
N LEU A 490 8.01 3.32 17.48
CA LEU A 490 7.67 4.23 18.55
C LEU A 490 6.27 3.94 19.11
N MET A 491 5.28 3.82 18.22
CA MET A 491 3.90 3.54 18.63
C MET A 491 3.78 2.20 19.38
N ILE A 492 4.53 1.19 18.93
CA ILE A 492 4.57 -0.13 19.56
C ILE A 492 5.33 -0.11 20.90
N TYR A 493 6.44 0.62 20.95
CA TYR A 493 7.23 0.83 22.16
C TYR A 493 6.36 1.43 23.26
N LEU A 494 5.62 2.51 22.93
CA LEU A 494 4.69 3.12 23.86
C LEU A 494 3.53 2.19 24.23
N HIS A 495 3.05 1.36 23.30
CA HIS A 495 1.98 0.40 23.64
C HIS A 495 2.45 -0.71 24.60
N ASP A 496 3.71 -1.16 24.52
CA ASP A 496 4.24 -2.27 25.33
C ASP A 496 4.78 -1.81 26.69
N LYS A 497 5.26 -0.57 26.80
CA LYS A 497 5.83 0.00 28.01
C LYS A 497 4.75 0.29 29.07
N ASP A 498 5.12 0.14 30.34
CA ASP A 498 4.20 0.43 31.46
C ASP A 498 3.87 1.94 31.51
N PRO A 499 2.58 2.33 31.55
CA PRO A 499 2.20 3.74 31.60
C PRO A 499 2.75 4.55 32.78
N THR A 500 3.14 3.89 33.87
CA THR A 500 3.75 4.54 35.05
C THR A 500 5.22 4.90 34.85
N GLU A 501 5.88 4.32 33.82
CA GLU A 501 7.28 4.55 33.49
C GLU A 501 7.46 5.57 32.35
N TYR A 502 6.38 6.21 31.90
CA TYR A 502 6.47 7.23 30.85
C TYR A 502 7.19 8.49 31.35
N ASN A 503 8.12 8.97 30.53
CA ASN A 503 8.66 10.32 30.66
C ASN A 503 7.69 11.36 30.05
N GLY A 504 8.08 12.64 30.08
CA GLY A 504 7.20 13.74 29.64
C GLY A 504 6.74 13.65 28.18
N TRP A 505 7.67 13.42 27.25
CA TRP A 505 7.33 13.34 25.82
C TRP A 505 6.60 12.04 25.48
N GLU A 506 6.97 10.92 26.12
CA GLU A 506 6.27 9.63 25.98
C GLU A 506 4.83 9.73 26.43
N GLN A 507 4.57 10.35 27.59
CA GLN A 507 3.23 10.56 28.12
C GLN A 507 2.39 11.43 27.19
N TYR A 508 2.98 12.48 26.61
CA TYR A 508 2.32 13.34 25.64
C TYR A 508 1.93 12.56 24.37
N VAL A 509 2.88 11.86 23.74
CA VAL A 509 2.62 11.09 22.53
C VAL A 509 1.62 9.96 22.82
N ALA A 510 1.75 9.25 23.94
CA ALA A 510 0.80 8.22 24.34
C ALA A 510 -0.62 8.79 24.51
N ASN A 511 -0.76 10.00 25.08
CA ASN A 511 -2.06 10.68 25.18
C ASN A 511 -2.64 11.06 23.81
N MET A 512 -1.81 11.45 22.85
CA MET A 512 -2.24 11.71 21.47
C MET A 512 -2.68 10.42 20.77
N ILE A 513 -1.92 9.34 20.93
CA ILE A 513 -2.28 8.01 20.41
C ILE A 513 -3.61 7.53 20.99
N LYS A 514 -3.83 7.70 22.31
CA LYS A 514 -5.10 7.36 22.97
C LYS A 514 -6.31 8.14 22.44
N LYS A 515 -6.08 9.34 21.88
CA LYS A 515 -7.11 10.20 21.27
C LYS A 515 -7.24 9.99 19.76
N ASP A 516 -6.44 9.09 19.18
CA ASP A 516 -6.28 8.92 17.73
C ASP A 516 -5.92 10.23 17.00
N ASP A 517 -5.13 11.09 17.66
CA ASP A 517 -4.66 12.36 17.11
C ASP A 517 -3.26 12.20 16.49
N THR A 518 -3.13 12.56 15.21
CA THR A 518 -1.87 12.50 14.44
C THR A 518 -1.07 13.80 14.49
N SER A 519 -1.46 14.78 15.30
CA SER A 519 -0.81 16.11 15.34
C SER A 519 0.64 16.08 15.84
N PHE A 520 1.06 14.99 16.50
CA PHE A 520 2.44 14.84 16.96
C PHE A 520 3.42 14.54 15.81
N PHE A 521 2.95 14.13 14.64
CA PHE A 521 3.80 13.93 13.47
C PHE A 521 4.28 15.29 12.91
N PRO A 522 5.51 15.38 12.40
CA PRO A 522 6.09 16.62 11.86
C PRO A 522 5.59 16.91 10.43
N ILE A 523 4.27 17.06 10.26
CA ILE A 523 3.65 17.33 8.96
C ILE A 523 4.12 18.70 8.45
N ASN A 524 4.67 18.74 7.23
CA ASN A 524 5.27 19.91 6.59
C ASN A 524 6.36 20.61 7.42
N LYS A 525 7.01 19.88 8.33
CA LYS A 525 8.06 20.40 9.21
C LYS A 525 9.25 19.44 9.23
N ALA A 526 10.45 19.99 9.35
CA ALA A 526 11.67 19.24 9.61
C ALA A 526 12.66 20.14 10.34
N ILE A 527 13.40 19.61 11.32
CA ILE A 527 14.34 20.43 12.11
C ILE A 527 15.42 21.04 11.22
N VAL A 528 15.97 20.23 10.31
CA VAL A 528 17.00 20.63 9.33
C VAL A 528 16.58 21.85 8.50
N LEU A 529 15.28 21.99 8.21
CA LEU A 529 14.77 23.13 7.43
C LEU A 529 14.35 24.32 8.31
N THR A 530 14.09 24.09 9.59
CA THR A 530 13.66 25.14 10.53
C THR A 530 14.85 25.95 11.00
N SER A 531 15.96 25.30 11.36
CA SER A 531 17.21 25.98 11.74
C SER A 531 17.70 26.93 10.65
N LEU A 532 17.61 26.51 9.38
CA LEU A 532 17.98 27.35 8.23
C LEU A 532 17.05 28.54 8.05
N LYS A 533 15.74 28.36 8.24
CA LYS A 533 14.77 29.47 8.18
C LYS A 533 15.00 30.47 9.31
N GLU A 534 15.35 30.01 10.50
CA GLU A 534 15.69 30.86 11.64
C GLU A 534 16.99 31.64 11.39
N GLN A 535 17.99 31.00 10.77
CA GLN A 535 19.23 31.67 10.34
C GLN A 535 18.97 32.71 9.26
N GLU A 536 18.22 32.38 8.20
CA GLU A 536 17.81 33.32 7.15
C GLU A 536 17.05 34.53 7.76
N ALA A 537 16.10 34.29 8.66
CA ALA A 537 15.34 35.34 9.32
C ALA A 537 16.20 36.23 10.24
N ALA A 538 17.16 35.64 10.97
CA ALA A 538 18.08 36.39 11.81
C ALA A 538 19.04 37.27 11.00
N GLU A 539 19.53 36.76 9.86
CA GLU A 539 20.37 37.54 8.93
C GLU A 539 19.59 38.71 8.30
N ASP A 540 18.33 38.48 7.92
CA ASP A 540 17.46 39.53 7.38
C ASP A 540 17.16 40.61 8.42
N GLU A 541 16.86 40.22 9.67
CA GLU A 541 16.70 41.19 10.78
C GLU A 541 17.97 41.99 11.04
N GLU A 542 19.15 41.36 11.01
CA GLU A 542 20.42 42.05 11.21
C GLU A 542 20.69 43.05 10.06
N LYS A 543 20.41 42.63 8.82
CA LYS A 543 20.55 43.48 7.63
C LYS A 543 19.61 44.69 7.70
N GLU A 544 18.38 44.50 8.17
CA GLU A 544 17.43 45.59 8.41
C GLU A 544 17.94 46.56 9.49
N ARG A 545 18.48 46.04 10.61
CA ARG A 545 19.09 46.89 11.66
C ARG A 545 20.30 47.67 11.15
N ARG A 546 21.17 47.05 10.36
CA ARG A 546 22.32 47.74 9.74
C ARG A 546 21.83 48.84 8.79
N MET A 547 20.80 48.57 7.98
CA MET A 547 20.22 49.55 7.07
C MET A 547 19.64 50.75 7.83
N ASN A 548 18.89 50.52 8.91
CA ASN A 548 18.33 51.59 9.74
C ASN A 548 19.43 52.43 10.42
N THR A 549 20.50 51.79 10.88
CA THR A 549 21.66 52.50 11.47
C THR A 549 22.37 53.38 10.45
N ILE A 550 22.51 52.90 9.20
CA ILE A 550 23.08 53.69 8.10
C ILE A 550 22.18 54.89 7.76
N HIS A 551 20.86 54.70 7.76
CA HIS A 551 19.90 55.77 7.54
C HIS A 551 19.99 56.87 8.62
N ASP A 552 20.02 56.49 9.90
CA ASP A 552 20.13 57.44 11.02
C ASP A 552 21.45 58.21 11.00
N ASN A 553 22.57 57.53 10.74
CA ASN A 553 23.87 58.17 10.57
C ASN A 553 23.87 59.13 9.36
N GLY A 554 23.21 58.74 8.26
CA GLY A 554 23.00 59.60 7.09
C GLY A 554 22.24 60.89 7.45
N MET A 555 21.15 60.79 8.21
CA MET A 555 20.39 61.95 8.69
C MET A 555 21.21 62.87 9.61
N GLN A 556 22.04 62.31 10.50
CA GLN A 556 22.93 63.13 11.34
C GLN A 556 23.96 63.91 10.53
N VAL A 557 24.49 63.32 9.47
CA VAL A 557 25.41 64.01 8.55
C VAL A 557 24.70 65.14 7.82
N VAL A 558 23.47 64.91 7.33
CA VAL A 558 22.65 65.97 6.71
C VAL A 558 22.40 67.12 7.69
N GLN A 559 21.98 66.83 8.93
CA GLN A 559 21.77 67.86 9.96
C GLN A 559 23.07 68.62 10.31
N SER A 560 24.20 67.92 10.36
CA SER A 560 25.51 68.55 10.60
C SER A 560 25.90 69.47 9.45
N ILE A 561 25.68 69.05 8.20
CA ILE A 561 25.92 69.87 7.02
C ILE A 561 24.99 71.09 6.98
N GLU A 562 23.70 70.95 7.30
CA GLU A 562 22.76 72.09 7.41
C GLU A 562 23.22 73.09 8.49
N SER A 563 23.70 72.59 9.62
CA SER A 563 24.21 73.45 10.70
C SER A 563 25.49 74.20 10.30
N LEU A 564 26.37 73.55 9.52
CA LEU A 564 27.59 74.15 8.98
C LEU A 564 27.28 75.17 7.87
N SER A 565 26.31 74.91 6.99
CA SER A 565 25.82 75.89 6.02
C SER A 565 25.28 77.13 6.74
N LYS A 566 24.44 76.95 7.78
CA LYS A 566 23.93 78.07 8.59
C LYS A 566 25.04 78.85 9.30
N ALA A 567 26.10 78.18 9.76
CA ALA A 567 27.25 78.83 10.39
C ALA A 567 28.16 79.57 9.39
N LEU A 568 28.29 79.06 8.16
CA LEU A 568 29.03 79.69 7.06
C LEU A 568 28.36 80.96 6.53
N ASN A 569 27.06 81.14 6.78
CA ASN A 569 26.31 82.36 6.45
C ASN A 569 26.67 83.57 7.34
N VAL A 570 27.75 83.48 8.14
CA VAL A 570 28.28 84.55 9.00
C VAL A 570 29.78 84.76 8.70
N SER A 571 30.13 85.05 7.45
CA SER A 571 31.25 85.95 7.12
C SER A 571 31.27 86.24 5.62
N SER A 572 31.04 87.50 5.27
CA SER A 572 31.15 88.09 3.94
C SER A 572 32.54 87.91 3.31
N ASP A 573 32.60 87.43 2.05
CA ASP A 573 33.26 88.11 0.90
C ASP A 573 33.51 87.25 -0.37
N ASP A 574 32.96 86.04 -0.53
CA ASP A 574 33.03 85.28 -1.82
C ASP A 574 31.68 84.65 -2.21
N ASP A 575 30.73 85.49 -2.64
CA ASP A 575 29.31 85.17 -2.86
C ASP A 575 29.08 84.09 -3.95
N ASP A 576 29.91 84.04 -4.98
CA ASP A 576 29.72 83.15 -6.14
C ASP A 576 30.15 81.68 -5.88
N ARG A 577 31.04 81.46 -4.90
CA ARG A 577 31.57 80.13 -4.55
C ARG A 577 30.77 79.48 -3.41
N ALA A 578 30.23 80.30 -2.50
CA ALA A 578 29.33 79.88 -1.43
C ALA A 578 27.99 79.36 -2.00
N GLN A 579 27.35 80.10 -2.92
CA GLN A 579 26.08 79.68 -3.55
C GLN A 579 26.24 78.39 -4.38
N ARG A 580 27.38 78.18 -5.04
CA ARG A 580 27.69 76.91 -5.75
C ARG A 580 27.94 75.74 -4.81
N LEU A 581 28.42 75.99 -3.59
CA LEU A 581 28.60 74.96 -2.58
C LEU A 581 27.26 74.60 -1.93
N GLU A 582 26.43 75.58 -1.59
CA GLU A 582 25.06 75.36 -1.08
C GLU A 582 24.22 74.56 -2.09
N ALA A 583 24.22 74.94 -3.38
CA ALA A 583 23.50 74.19 -4.41
C ALA A 583 24.03 72.74 -4.61
N LYS A 584 25.30 72.46 -4.28
CA LYS A 584 25.85 71.09 -4.28
C LYS A 584 25.48 70.33 -3.02
N VAL A 585 25.44 71.00 -1.88
CA VAL A 585 25.00 70.47 -0.59
C VAL A 585 23.51 70.13 -0.64
N ASP A 586 22.66 71.00 -1.18
CA ASP A 586 21.23 70.77 -1.34
C ASP A 586 20.97 69.59 -2.29
N ARG A 587 21.72 69.48 -3.40
CA ARG A 587 21.64 68.31 -4.29
C ARG A 587 22.10 67.02 -3.62
N LEU A 588 23.12 67.08 -2.76
CA LEU A 588 23.57 65.93 -1.99
C LEU A 588 22.52 65.55 -0.93
N ALA A 589 21.88 66.53 -0.28
CA ALA A 589 20.80 66.32 0.67
C ALA A 589 19.55 65.73 -0.02
N GLU A 590 19.17 66.21 -1.22
CA GLU A 590 18.11 65.63 -2.04
C GLU A 590 18.43 64.21 -2.50
N LEU A 591 19.68 63.92 -2.89
CA LEU A 591 20.13 62.56 -3.24
C LEU A 591 20.07 61.61 -2.05
N VAL A 592 20.50 62.05 -0.86
CA VAL A 592 20.42 61.26 0.38
C VAL A 592 18.96 61.06 0.81
N ALA A 593 18.11 62.08 0.66
CA ALA A 593 16.68 61.98 0.92
C ALA A 593 15.95 61.07 -0.10
N ALA A 594 16.40 61.02 -1.36
CA ALA A 594 15.89 60.12 -2.38
C ALA A 594 16.40 58.67 -2.24
N MET A 595 17.50 58.45 -1.52
CA MET A 595 18.00 57.13 -1.13
C MET A 595 17.26 56.55 0.09
N ALA A 596 16.47 57.36 0.81
CA ALA A 596 15.51 56.86 1.78
C ALA A 596 14.30 56.27 1.03
N PRO A 597 13.90 55.01 1.29
CA PRO A 597 12.69 54.47 0.67
C PRO A 597 11.46 55.29 1.14
N PRO A 598 10.38 55.37 0.34
CA PRO A 598 9.16 56.03 0.77
C PRO A 598 8.61 55.29 2.00
N VAL A 599 8.75 55.90 3.18
CA VAL A 599 8.09 55.47 4.42
C VAL A 599 6.62 55.88 4.35
N VAL A 600 5.85 55.36 3.39
CA VAL A 600 4.38 55.18 3.45
C VAL A 600 3.99 54.24 2.30
N GLU A 601 3.88 52.93 2.57
CA GLU A 601 2.89 52.00 1.97
C GLU A 601 3.06 50.52 2.41
N ALA A 602 3.81 50.24 3.49
CA ALA A 602 3.91 48.89 4.04
C ALA A 602 2.64 48.39 4.77
N GLU A 603 1.56 49.18 4.81
CA GLU A 603 0.30 48.80 5.48
C GLU A 603 -0.83 48.35 4.53
N GLN A 604 -0.62 48.37 3.19
CA GLN A 604 -1.62 47.88 2.23
C GLN A 604 -1.33 46.51 1.57
N VAL A 605 -0.15 45.90 1.78
CA VAL A 605 0.16 44.57 1.21
C VAL A 605 -0.13 43.42 2.19
N ARG A 606 -0.48 43.71 3.46
CA ARG A 606 -0.90 42.69 4.45
C ARG A 606 -2.40 42.33 4.41
N LEU A 607 -3.16 42.89 3.47
CA LEU A 607 -4.55 42.51 3.17
C LEU A 607 -4.73 42.29 1.66
N ARG A 608 -4.14 41.20 1.14
CA ARG A 608 -4.64 40.49 -0.04
C ARG A 608 -4.41 38.99 0.12
#